data_AF-A0A838E6X1-F1
#
_entry.id   AF-A0A838E6X1-F1
#
_cell.length_a   1.000
_cell.length_b   1.000
_cell.length_c   1.000
_cell.angle_alpha   90.00
_cell.angle_beta   90.00
_cell.angle_gamma   90.00
#
_symmetry.space_group_name_H-M   'P 1'
#
loop_
_entity.id
_entity.type
_entity.pdbx_description
1 polymer ?
#
loop_
_entity_poly.entity_id
_entity_poly.type
_entity_poly.pdbx_seq_one_letter_code
_entity_poly.pdbx_strand_id
1 'polypeptide(L)' 'MKHLSHFVRPGTRYLETVSYTGYENQLAFANPDGSIVVVVQNDLCEEMLVRLVIGNRMIVPTLPADSFNTFVVPKAVPAS' A
#
# COMPACT_ATOMS: atom_id res chain seq x y z
N MET A 1 -3.49 -8.85 -13.18
CA MET A 1 -2.38 -9.36 -12.34
C MET A 1 -0.99 -8.88 -12.81
N LYS A 2 -0.80 -7.63 -13.26
CA LYS A 2 0.53 -7.09 -13.64
C LYS A 2 1.06 -6.02 -12.66
N HIS A 3 0.25 -5.56 -11.71
CA HIS A 3 0.65 -4.55 -10.73
C HIS A 3 1.59 -5.10 -9.64
N LEU A 4 1.46 -6.37 -9.25
CA LEU A 4 2.18 -6.87 -8.08
C LEU A 4 3.62 -7.33 -8.39
N SER A 5 3.84 -7.93 -9.55
CA SER A 5 5.10 -8.59 -9.91
C SER A 5 6.29 -7.65 -10.13
N HIS A 6 6.06 -6.36 -10.40
CA HIS A 6 7.17 -5.39 -10.53
C HIS A 6 7.75 -4.95 -9.18
N PHE A 7 6.96 -5.00 -8.10
CA PHE A 7 7.34 -4.42 -6.82
C PHE A 7 7.70 -5.47 -5.75
N VAL A 8 7.44 -6.75 -6.03
CA VAL A 8 7.81 -7.88 -5.18
C VAL A 8 9.11 -8.48 -5.69
N ARG A 9 10.17 -8.39 -4.88
CA ARG A 9 11.50 -8.96 -5.15
C ARG A 9 11.75 -10.22 -4.31
N PRO A 10 12.69 -11.11 -4.67
CA PRO A 10 13.13 -12.17 -3.76
C PRO A 10 13.48 -11.61 -2.37
N GLY A 11 12.98 -12.25 -1.31
CA GLY A 11 13.14 -11.78 0.07
C GLY A 11 12.07 -10.78 0.55
N THR A 12 11.15 -10.37 -0.31
CA THR A 12 9.96 -9.59 0.10
C THR A 12 9.09 -10.41 1.04
N ARG A 13 8.59 -9.78 2.10
CA ARG A 13 7.70 -10.42 3.08
C ARG A 13 6.32 -9.78 3.02
N TYR A 14 5.28 -10.61 3.02
CA TYR A 14 3.91 -10.14 3.21
C TYR A 14 3.75 -9.54 4.61
N LEU A 15 2.97 -8.46 4.70
CA LEU A 15 2.60 -7.81 5.95
C LEU A 15 1.09 -7.95 6.15
N GLU A 16 0.70 -8.28 7.37
CA GLU A 16 -0.69 -8.22 7.77
C GLU A 16 -1.18 -6.76 7.73
N THR A 17 -2.36 -6.56 7.15
CA THR A 17 -3.04 -5.26 7.08
C THR A 17 -4.28 -5.30 7.93
N VAL A 18 -4.56 -4.22 8.64
CA VAL A 18 -5.80 -4.05 9.39
C VAL A 18 -6.57 -2.87 8.83
N SER A 19 -7.89 -3.00 8.76
CA SER A 19 -8.78 -1.94 8.32
C SER A 19 -9.80 -1.61 9.40
N TYR A 20 -9.87 -0.33 9.77
CA TYR A 20 -10.87 0.14 10.73
C TYR A 20 -12.30 0.06 10.20
N THR A 21 -12.46 0.09 8.87
CA THR A 21 -13.77 0.04 8.20
C THR A 21 -14.10 -1.34 7.64
N GLY A 22 -13.24 -2.35 7.88
CA GLY A 22 -13.39 -3.70 7.30
C GLY A 22 -13.11 -3.76 5.80
N TYR A 23 -12.39 -2.77 5.26
CA TYR A 23 -11.95 -2.76 3.87
C TYR A 23 -10.71 -3.65 3.68
N GLU A 24 -10.87 -4.75 2.95
CA GLU A 24 -9.86 -5.82 2.82
C GLU A 24 -9.19 -5.87 1.43
N ASN A 25 -9.54 -4.97 0.51
CA ASN A 25 -9.00 -4.92 -0.86
C ASN A 25 -7.61 -4.25 -0.90
N GLN A 26 -6.72 -4.66 0.00
CA GLN A 26 -5.38 -4.14 0.16
C GLN A 26 -4.37 -5.25 0.44
N LEU A 27 -3.13 -5.05 -0.01
CA LEU A 27 -2.01 -5.92 0.28
C LEU A 27 -0.79 -5.06 0.63
N ALA A 28 0.00 -5.49 1.61
CA ALA A 28 1.23 -4.81 1.99
C ALA A 28 2.42 -5.76 2.02
N PHE A 29 3.58 -5.24 1.65
CA PHE A 29 4.81 -5.99 1.57
C PHE A 29 6.00 -5.17 2.06
N ALA A 30 6.90 -5.81 2.80
CA ALA A 30 8.20 -5.26 3.16
C ALA A 30 9.29 -5.80 2.22
N ASN A 31 9.98 -4.90 1.54
CA ASN A 31 11.15 -5.23 0.73
C ASN A 31 12.41 -5.33 1.59
N PRO A 32 13.43 -6.10 1.15
CA PRO A 32 14.71 -6.20 1.87
C PRO A 32 15.45 -4.87 2.07
N ASP A 33 15.25 -3.88 1.19
CA ASP A 33 15.82 -2.53 1.32
C ASP A 33 15.11 -1.66 2.39
N GLY A 34 14.07 -2.20 3.02
CA GLY A 34 13.27 -1.55 4.04
C GLY A 34 12.18 -0.64 3.49
N SER A 35 11.97 -0.58 2.17
CA SER A 35 10.78 0.03 1.59
C SER A 35 9.54 -0.82 1.83
N ILE A 36 8.39 -0.17 1.98
CA ILE A 36 7.09 -0.81 2.07
C ILE A 36 6.32 -0.55 0.78
N VAL A 37 5.75 -1.59 0.21
CA VAL A 37 4.85 -1.51 -0.95
C VAL A 37 3.45 -1.82 -0.49
N VAL A 38 2.50 -0.94 -0.81
CA VAL A 38 1.08 -1.13 -0.55
C VAL A 38 0.33 -1.09 -1.87
N VAL A 39 -0.51 -2.11 -2.12
CA VAL A 39 -1.43 -2.15 -3.25
C VAL A 39 -2.84 -2.01 -2.70
N VAL A 40 -3.63 -1.10 -3.29
CA VAL A 40 -5.02 -0.83 -2.89
C VAL A 40 -5.89 -0.86 -4.14
N GLN A 41 -7.00 -1.58 -4.10
CA GLN A 41 -7.96 -1.65 -5.20
C GLN A 41 -9.22 -0.86 -4.88
N ASN A 42 -9.45 0.24 -5.58
CA ASN A 42 -10.77 0.83 -5.61
C ASN A 42 -11.63 0.06 -6.63
N ASP A 43 -12.48 -0.85 -6.16
CA ASP A 43 -13.45 -1.59 -6.98
C ASP A 43 -14.81 -0.90 -7.08
N LEU A 44 -14.94 0.32 -6.52
CA LEU A 44 -16.11 1.16 -6.67
C LEU A 44 -16.12 1.83 -8.04
N CYS A 45 -17.33 2.21 -8.50
CA CYS A 45 -17.53 3.00 -9.71
C CYS A 45 -17.34 4.51 -9.49
N GLU A 46 -16.87 4.92 -8.32
CA GLU A 46 -16.60 6.31 -7.93
C GLU A 46 -15.22 6.46 -7.30
N GLU A 47 -14.77 7.70 -7.11
CA GLU A 47 -13.50 7.96 -6.43
C GLU A 47 -13.56 7.59 -4.95
N MET A 48 -12.47 7.04 -4.41
CA MET A 48 -12.38 6.60 -3.03
C MET A 48 -11.25 7.33 -2.29
N LEU A 49 -11.59 8.10 -1.26
CA LEU A 49 -10.61 8.67 -0.34
C LEU A 49 -10.15 7.61 0.67
N VAL A 50 -8.85 7.30 0.68
CA VAL A 50 -8.27 6.30 1.60
C VAL A 50 -7.31 6.98 2.57
N ARG A 51 -7.24 6.52 3.82
CA ARG A 51 -6.16 6.87 4.76
C ARG A 51 -5.29 5.66 5.01
N LEU A 52 -4.05 5.71 4.54
CA LEU A 52 -3.05 4.67 4.75
C LEU A 52 -2.11 5.12 5.87
N VAL A 53 -2.02 4.30 6.93
CA VAL A 53 -1.07 4.50 8.03
C VAL A 53 0.02 3.44 7.93
N ILE A 54 1.26 3.88 7.74
CA ILE A 54 2.42 3.01 7.53
C ILE A 54 3.51 3.45 8.50
N GLY A 55 3.61 2.74 9.63
CA GLY A 55 4.43 3.17 10.77
C GLY A 55 3.98 4.56 11.24
N ASN A 56 4.88 5.54 11.21
CA ASN A 56 4.63 6.91 11.64
C ASN A 56 4.20 7.84 10.49
N ARG A 57 3.94 7.30 9.30
CA ARG A 57 3.53 8.07 8.11
C ARG A 57 2.05 7.86 7.83
N MET A 58 1.37 8.94 7.47
CA MET A 58 0.01 8.90 6.95
C MET A 58 0.00 9.42 5.51
N ILE A 59 -0.64 8.69 4.61
CA ILE A 59 -0.85 9.07 3.21
C ILE A 59 -2.37 9.06 2.98
N VAL A 60 -2.90 10.11 2.36
CA VAL A 60 -4.34 10.28 2.14
C VAL A 60 -4.66 10.50 0.66
N PRO A 61 -4.51 9.46 -0.19
CA PRO A 61 -4.81 9.57 -1.61
C PRO A 61 -6.31 9.47 -1.89
N THR A 62 -6.74 10.14 -2.96
CA THR A 62 -8.01 9.83 -3.65
C THR A 62 -7.72 8.85 -4.78
N LEU A 63 -8.36 7.69 -4.75
CA LEU A 63 -8.18 6.63 -5.75
C LEU A 63 -9.26 6.79 -6.84
N PRO A 64 -8.90 6.73 -8.14
CA PRO A 64 -9.88 6.71 -9.21
C PRO A 64 -10.82 5.49 -9.10
N ALA A 65 -12.02 5.60 -9.68
CA ALA A 65 -12.93 4.46 -9.85
C ALA A 65 -12.26 3.30 -10.62
N ASP A 66 -12.64 2.05 -10.31
CA ASP A 66 -12.17 0.82 -10.96
C ASP A 66 -10.64 0.79 -11.18
N SER A 67 -9.87 0.98 -10.09
CA SER A 67 -8.42 1.17 -10.18
C SER A 67 -7.62 0.36 -9.17
N PHE A 68 -6.40 0.00 -9.59
CA PHE A 68 -5.35 -0.49 -8.69
C PHE A 68 -4.29 0.59 -8.52
N ASN A 69 -3.98 0.92 -7.28
CA ASN A 69 -2.98 1.90 -6.93
C ASN A 69 -1.84 1.23 -6.17
N THR A 70 -0.60 1.61 -6.48
CA THR A 70 0.59 1.08 -5.82
C THR A 70 1.37 2.21 -5.19
N PHE A 71 1.54 2.14 -3.88
CA PHE A 71 2.30 3.11 -3.10
C PHE A 71 3.62 2.47 -2.68
N VAL A 72 4.73 3.11 -3.02
CA VAL A 72 6.07 2.72 -2.56
C VAL A 72 6.53 3.73 -1.54
N VAL A 73 6.69 3.29 -0.30
CA VAL A 73 7.12 4.11 0.82
C VAL A 73 8.57 3.74 1.15
N PRO A 74 9.54 4.64 0.89
CA PRO A 74 10.94 4.37 1.22
C PRO A 74 11.13 4.16 2.71
N LYS A 75 12.17 3.40 3.08
CA LYS A 75 12.58 3.23 4.48
C LYS A 75 12.61 4.58 5.20
N ALA A 76 12.07 4.64 6.42
CA ALA A 76 12.21 5.83 7.24
C ALA A 76 13.70 6.09 7.53
N VAL A 77 14.17 7.28 7.17
CA VAL A 77 15.47 7.78 7.66
C VAL A 77 15.19 8.38 9.04
N PRO A 78 15.85 7.89 10.11
CA PRO A 78 15.69 8.49 11.44
C PRO A 78 16.07 9.98 11.38
N ALA A 79 15.29 10.81 12.07
CA ALA A 79 15.73 12.19 12.34
C ALA A 79 17.01 12.13 13.19
N SER A 80 18.04 12.86 12.77
CA SER A 80 19.33 12.98 13.47
C SER A 80 19.21 13.75 14.79
#